data_AF-A0A1A5ZVI7-F1
#
_entry.id   AF-A0A1A5ZVI7-F1
#
_cell.length_a   1.000
_cell.length_b   1.000
_cell.length_c   1.000
_cell.angle_alpha   90.00
_cell.angle_beta   90.00
_cell.angle_gamma   90.00
#
_symmetry.space_group_name_H-M   'P 1'
#
loop_
_entity.id
_entity.type
_entity.pdbx_description
1 polymer ?
#
loop_
_entity_poly.entity_id
_entity_poly.type
_entity_poly.pdbx_seq_one_letter_code
_entity_poly.pdbx_strand_id
1 'polypeptide(L)'
;MSTFTTNENPPPAGSCLPEQLQPNSQNPSPSAPATTSRSTSKDARPTSSVFARNEESPVHNVPMRVIRRPLPSELDEEKVLGFMEEMKAGDTFTPIEIIKVKSPLKINPTGPPETFYFAMGGCHRYEATKRLGLETIRAKIIEVPASQMRIYLGAGSPF
;
A
#
# COMPACT_ATOMS: atom_id res chain seq x y z
N MET A 1 -50.50 -13.61 -55.21
CA MET A 1 -49.24 -13.38 -55.94
C MET A 1 -48.42 -12.38 -55.16
N SER A 2 -47.10 -12.58 -55.16
CA SER A 2 -46.03 -11.78 -54.51
C SER A 2 -45.64 -12.21 -53.09
N THR A 3 -44.68 -13.14 -53.08
CA THR A 3 -43.71 -13.41 -52.02
C THR A 3 -42.76 -12.23 -51.81
N PHE A 4 -42.37 -11.92 -50.57
CA PHE A 4 -41.03 -11.39 -50.26
C PHE A 4 -40.61 -11.82 -48.85
N THR A 5 -39.51 -12.56 -48.83
CA THR A 5 -38.73 -12.97 -47.65
C THR A 5 -37.60 -11.96 -47.49
N THR A 6 -37.35 -11.45 -46.27
CA THR A 6 -35.99 -11.04 -45.86
C THR A 6 -35.84 -11.06 -44.34
N ASN A 7 -34.81 -11.80 -43.90
CA ASN A 7 -34.20 -11.80 -42.57
C ASN A 7 -33.68 -10.40 -42.20
N GLU A 8 -33.93 -9.96 -40.95
CA GLU A 8 -33.14 -8.91 -40.29
C GLU A 8 -32.18 -9.55 -39.30
N ASN A 9 -30.90 -9.22 -39.45
CA ASN A 9 -29.81 -9.57 -38.54
C ASN A 9 -29.18 -8.24 -38.08
N PRO A 10 -29.09 -7.94 -36.77
CA PRO A 10 -28.57 -6.66 -36.31
C PRO A 10 -27.04 -6.56 -36.48
N PRO A 11 -26.49 -5.35 -36.68
CA PRO A 11 -25.07 -5.14 -36.94
C PRO A 11 -24.21 -5.38 -35.68
N PRO A 12 -22.98 -5.89 -35.84
CA PRO A 12 -22.07 -6.11 -34.71
C PRO A 12 -21.50 -4.78 -34.17
N ALA A 13 -21.30 -4.75 -32.86
CA ALA A 13 -20.69 -3.66 -32.12
C ALA A 13 -19.30 -3.30 -32.67
N GLY A 14 -19.16 -2.07 -33.15
CA GLY A 14 -17.89 -1.49 -33.56
C GLY A 14 -16.98 -1.28 -32.36
N SER A 15 -15.85 -1.99 -32.36
CA SER A 15 -14.72 -1.78 -31.45
C SER A 15 -14.05 -0.44 -31.77
N CYS A 16 -14.20 0.53 -30.88
CA CYS A 16 -13.50 1.81 -30.92
C CYS A 16 -12.03 1.64 -30.47
N LEU A 17 -11.15 1.14 -31.33
CA LEU A 17 -9.70 1.27 -31.13
C LEU A 17 -8.97 1.48 -32.47
N PRO A 18 -8.12 2.53 -32.60
CA PRO A 18 -7.34 2.78 -33.81
C PRO A 18 -6.29 1.68 -34.09
N GLU A 19 -6.15 1.34 -35.37
CA GLU A 19 -5.29 0.29 -35.97
C GLU A 19 -3.77 0.41 -35.66
N GLN A 20 -3.30 1.45 -34.97
CA GLN A 20 -1.86 1.70 -34.79
C GLN A 20 -1.22 1.08 -33.54
N LEU A 21 -1.91 0.17 -32.84
CA LEU A 21 -1.38 -0.49 -31.63
C LEU A 21 -1.45 -2.03 -31.65
N GLN A 22 -1.60 -2.66 -32.82
CA GLN A 22 -1.53 -4.12 -32.91
C GLN A 22 -0.08 -4.62 -33.09
N PRO A 23 0.40 -5.56 -32.25
CA PRO A 23 1.76 -6.08 -32.31
C PRO A 23 1.96 -7.05 -33.48
N ASN A 24 2.82 -6.68 -34.43
CA ASN A 24 3.23 -7.53 -35.54
C ASN A 24 4.04 -8.74 -35.05
N SER A 25 3.56 -9.95 -35.38
CA SER A 25 4.31 -11.20 -35.22
C SER A 25 5.11 -11.50 -36.49
N GLN A 26 6.44 -11.53 -36.41
CA GLN A 26 7.31 -12.17 -37.42
C GLN A 26 8.69 -12.52 -36.80
N ASN A 27 9.14 -13.76 -37.05
CA ASN A 27 10.44 -14.37 -36.73
C ASN A 27 10.91 -15.12 -38.01
N PRO A 28 12.17 -15.60 -38.18
CA PRO A 28 13.46 -15.20 -37.56
C PRO A 28 14.70 -15.17 -38.54
N SER A 29 15.88 -14.82 -37.99
CA SER A 29 17.28 -15.27 -38.35
C SER A 29 18.20 -14.31 -39.18
N PRO A 30 19.55 -14.48 -39.19
CA PRO A 30 20.51 -14.26 -38.08
C PRO A 30 21.79 -13.45 -38.49
N SER A 31 22.47 -12.74 -37.57
CA SER A 31 23.94 -12.46 -37.63
C SER A 31 24.48 -11.88 -36.30
N ALA A 32 25.72 -12.26 -35.96
CA ALA A 32 26.41 -12.19 -34.66
C ALA A 32 27.13 -10.83 -34.34
N PRO A 33 28.16 -10.76 -33.47
CA PRO A 33 28.13 -10.79 -31.99
C PRO A 33 28.77 -9.52 -31.34
N ALA A 34 28.44 -9.22 -30.07
CA ALA A 34 29.35 -8.53 -29.14
C ALA A 34 28.81 -8.62 -27.70
N THR A 35 29.28 -9.62 -26.95
CA THR A 35 29.09 -9.74 -25.51
C THR A 35 30.10 -8.84 -24.81
N THR A 36 29.65 -7.72 -24.24
CA THR A 36 30.35 -7.07 -23.12
C THR A 36 29.44 -7.17 -21.90
N SER A 37 29.71 -8.18 -21.09
CA SER A 37 29.13 -8.37 -19.77
C SER A 37 29.76 -7.37 -18.81
N ARG A 38 28.98 -6.44 -18.25
CA ARG A 38 29.34 -5.83 -16.97
C ARG A 38 28.12 -5.42 -16.14
N SER A 39 27.86 -6.32 -15.18
CA SER A 39 27.26 -6.10 -13.86
C SER A 39 26.00 -5.24 -13.77
N THR A 40 24.87 -5.93 -13.79
CA THR A 40 23.62 -5.49 -13.16
C THR A 40 23.86 -5.29 -11.65
N SER A 41 23.89 -4.03 -11.20
CA SER A 41 23.72 -3.73 -9.78
C SER A 41 22.32 -4.15 -9.37
N LYS A 42 22.23 -5.30 -8.68
CA LYS A 42 21.02 -5.80 -8.05
C LYS A 42 20.39 -4.70 -7.19
N ASP A 43 19.20 -4.30 -7.64
CA ASP A 43 18.05 -3.78 -6.89
C ASP A 43 18.19 -3.92 -5.36
N ALA A 44 18.81 -2.93 -4.72
CA ALA A 44 18.74 -2.78 -3.27
C ALA A 44 17.38 -2.15 -2.94
N ARG A 45 16.33 -2.96 -2.95
CA ARG A 45 15.04 -2.53 -2.41
C ARG A 45 15.26 -2.13 -0.94
N PRO A 46 14.89 -0.91 -0.53
CA PRO A 46 14.90 -0.57 0.87
C PRO A 46 13.97 -1.56 1.59
N THR A 47 14.53 -2.44 2.41
CA THR A 47 13.78 -3.41 3.24
C THR A 47 13.10 -2.75 4.42
N SER A 48 13.29 -1.44 4.57
CA SER A 48 12.85 -0.66 5.71
C SER A 48 12.29 0.69 5.23
N SER A 49 11.28 1.16 5.95
CA SER A 49 10.64 2.45 5.70
C SER A 49 11.64 3.60 5.92
N VAL A 50 11.41 4.75 5.30
CA VAL A 50 12.23 5.97 5.51
C VAL A 50 12.30 6.35 7.00
N PHE A 51 11.29 5.95 7.77
CA PHE A 51 11.23 6.17 9.21
C PHE A 51 11.95 5.08 10.04
N ALA A 52 12.33 3.94 9.44
CA ALA A 52 12.91 2.78 10.11
C ALA A 52 14.39 2.89 10.50
N ARG A 53 15.02 4.06 10.29
CA ARG A 53 16.48 4.21 10.33
C ARG A 53 17.14 3.95 11.69
N ASN A 54 16.38 3.81 12.77
CA ASN A 54 16.90 3.44 14.10
C ASN A 54 16.43 2.05 14.52
N GLU A 55 17.35 1.08 14.51
CA GLU A 55 17.11 -0.26 15.06
C GLU A 55 16.83 -0.23 16.57
N GLU A 56 17.39 0.77 17.28
CA GLU A 56 17.31 0.96 18.74
C GLU A 56 16.02 1.63 19.25
N SER A 57 15.10 2.03 18.37
CA SER A 57 13.83 2.61 18.83
C SER A 57 13.03 1.58 19.65
N PRO A 58 12.57 1.94 20.86
CA PRO A 58 11.85 1.03 21.73
C PRO A 58 10.56 0.52 21.07
N VAL A 59 10.27 -0.76 21.31
CA VAL A 59 9.06 -1.41 20.82
C VAL A 59 7.99 -1.31 21.89
N HIS A 60 6.80 -0.88 21.49
CA HIS A 60 5.64 -0.70 22.35
C HIS A 60 4.48 -1.58 21.89
N ASN A 61 3.68 -2.07 22.84
CA ASN A 61 2.39 -2.67 22.54
C ASN A 61 1.34 -1.54 22.47
N VAL A 62 0.96 -1.15 21.26
CA VAL A 62 0.07 -0.01 21.03
C VAL A 62 -1.37 -0.50 20.88
N PRO A 63 -2.35 0.06 21.62
CA PRO A 63 -3.75 -0.32 21.47
C PRO A 63 -4.27 -0.06 20.06
N MET A 64 -4.90 -1.07 19.44
CA MET A 64 -5.43 -0.96 18.08
C MET A 64 -6.41 0.21 17.93
N ARG A 65 -7.23 0.48 18.96
CA ARG A 65 -8.24 1.54 18.98
C ARG A 65 -7.71 2.96 18.82
N VAL A 66 -6.44 3.22 19.14
CA VAL A 66 -5.86 4.57 19.04
C VAL A 66 -5.21 4.84 17.68
N ILE A 67 -5.00 3.79 16.89
CA ILE A 67 -4.27 3.86 15.63
C ILE A 67 -5.21 4.29 14.51
N ARG A 68 -4.84 5.38 13.82
CA ARG A 68 -5.57 5.88 12.64
C ARG A 68 -4.87 5.45 11.36
N ARG A 69 -5.64 4.98 10.38
CA ARG A 69 -5.19 4.60 9.03
C ARG A 69 -5.76 5.63 8.03
N PRO A 70 -5.01 6.69 7.68
CA PRO A 70 -5.55 7.77 6.85
C PRO A 70 -5.62 7.40 5.36
N LEU A 71 -4.88 6.37 4.94
CA LEU A 71 -4.86 5.89 3.58
C LEU A 71 -5.57 4.53 3.48
N PRO A 72 -6.35 4.29 2.41
CA PRO A 72 -6.92 2.98 2.15
C PRO A 72 -5.79 1.94 2.06
N SER A 73 -6.06 0.75 2.58
CA SER A 73 -5.07 -0.33 2.58
C SER A 73 -5.34 -1.24 1.39
N GLU A 74 -4.36 -1.41 0.51
CA GLU A 74 -4.38 -2.51 -0.46
C GLU A 74 -3.94 -3.78 0.27
N LEU A 75 -4.87 -4.72 0.38
CA LEU A 75 -4.71 -5.96 1.12
C LEU A 75 -4.69 -7.14 0.17
N ASP A 76 -3.81 -8.07 0.49
CA ASP A 76 -3.67 -9.36 -0.16
C ASP A 76 -4.13 -10.39 0.87
N GLU A 77 -5.25 -11.04 0.58
CA GLU A 77 -5.93 -11.93 1.51
C GLU A 77 -5.05 -13.12 1.92
N GLU A 78 -4.26 -13.67 1.01
CA GLU A 78 -3.36 -14.79 1.31
C GLU A 78 -2.28 -14.36 2.30
N LYS A 79 -1.74 -13.15 2.13
CA LYS A 79 -0.77 -12.59 3.10
C LYS A 79 -1.39 -12.32 4.46
N VAL A 80 -2.61 -11.79 4.50
CA VAL A 80 -3.30 -11.56 5.78
C VAL A 80 -3.51 -12.87 6.52
N LEU A 81 -3.99 -13.91 5.82
CA LEU A 81 -4.17 -15.24 6.40
C LEU A 81 -2.85 -15.85 6.89
N GLY A 82 -1.78 -15.74 6.10
CA GLY A 82 -0.44 -16.17 6.51
C GLY A 82 0.01 -15.49 7.80
N PHE A 83 -0.11 -14.16 7.87
CA PHE A 83 0.19 -13.42 9.09
C PHE A 83 -0.69 -13.82 10.28
N MET A 84 -1.96 -14.14 10.07
CA MET A 84 -2.84 -14.60 11.14
C MET A 84 -2.37 -15.95 11.73
N GLU A 85 -1.97 -16.89 10.90
CA GLU A 85 -1.47 -18.19 11.35
C GLU A 85 -0.14 -18.07 12.08
N GLU A 86 0.79 -17.29 11.54
CA GLU A 86 2.08 -17.01 12.17
C GLU A 86 1.91 -16.30 13.53
N MET A 87 0.98 -15.34 13.63
CA MET A 87 0.65 -14.67 14.89
C MET A 87 0.14 -15.63 15.95
N LYS A 88 -0.72 -16.59 15.58
CA LYS A 88 -1.20 -17.63 16.51
C LYS A 88 -0.07 -18.56 16.98
N ALA A 89 0.94 -18.79 16.13
CA ALA A 89 2.06 -19.69 16.41
C ALA A 89 3.13 -19.09 17.35
N GLY A 90 3.05 -17.81 17.71
CA GLY A 90 4.01 -17.14 18.60
C GLY A 90 5.00 -16.26 17.86
N ASP A 91 4.47 -15.30 17.12
CA ASP A 91 5.19 -14.47 16.15
C ASP A 91 6.36 -13.60 16.69
N THR A 92 7.35 -13.38 15.81
CA THR A 92 8.55 -12.54 16.00
C THR A 92 8.66 -11.38 14.98
N PHE A 93 7.60 -10.99 14.26
CA PHE A 93 7.64 -10.01 13.17
C PHE A 93 8.28 -8.69 13.56
N THR A 94 8.97 -8.05 12.60
CA THR A 94 9.37 -6.66 12.73
C THR A 94 8.16 -5.80 13.12
N PRO A 95 8.24 -5.03 14.22
CA PRO A 95 7.15 -4.15 14.66
C PRO A 95 6.70 -3.22 13.53
N ILE A 96 5.42 -2.87 13.52
CA ILE A 96 4.94 -1.84 12.58
C ILE A 96 5.44 -0.46 13.01
N GLU A 97 5.34 0.52 12.11
CA GLU A 97 5.68 1.90 12.44
C GLU A 97 4.41 2.68 12.72
N ILE A 98 4.44 3.42 13.84
CA ILE A 98 3.37 4.33 14.22
C ILE A 98 3.95 5.73 14.34
N ILE A 99 3.45 6.62 13.50
CA ILE A 99 3.77 8.03 13.54
C ILE A 99 2.94 8.68 14.65
N LYS A 100 3.63 9.32 15.60
CA LYS A 100 3.03 10.10 16.66
C LYS A 100 3.16 11.58 16.34
N VAL A 101 2.03 12.28 16.35
CA VAL A 101 1.97 13.73 16.15
C VAL A 101 1.34 14.38 17.36
N LYS A 102 1.95 15.46 17.85
CA LYS A 102 1.38 16.33 18.88
C LYS A 102 1.07 17.68 18.26
N SER A 103 -0.18 18.10 18.28
CA SER A 103 -0.58 19.39 17.70
C SER A 103 -1.94 19.84 18.23
N PRO A 104 -2.18 21.17 18.40
CA PRO A 104 -3.52 21.70 18.56
C PRO A 104 -4.39 21.36 17.36
N LEU A 105 -5.70 21.20 17.57
CA LEU A 105 -6.63 20.99 16.48
C LEU A 105 -6.90 22.30 15.71
N LYS A 106 -7.11 22.23 14.39
CA LYS A 106 -7.52 23.38 13.57
C LYS A 106 -8.78 24.07 14.07
N ILE A 107 -9.71 23.30 14.64
CA ILE A 107 -10.96 23.81 15.21
C ILE A 107 -10.74 24.60 16.51
N ASN A 108 -9.59 24.41 17.17
CA ASN A 108 -9.22 25.09 18.41
C ASN A 108 -7.69 25.32 18.47
N PRO A 109 -7.15 26.26 17.69
CA PRO A 109 -5.71 26.44 17.53
C PRO A 109 -5.00 26.99 18.77
N THR A 110 -5.74 27.65 19.67
CA THR A 110 -5.25 28.13 20.97
C THR A 110 -5.41 27.09 22.09
N GLY A 111 -6.03 25.95 21.79
CA GLY A 111 -6.23 24.86 22.73
C GLY A 111 -4.96 24.06 23.04
N PRO A 112 -5.02 23.15 24.03
CA PRO A 112 -3.91 22.26 24.34
C PRO A 112 -3.62 21.32 23.16
N PRO A 113 -2.36 20.93 22.93
CA PRO A 113 -2.02 20.00 21.88
C PRO A 113 -2.54 18.60 22.19
N GLU A 114 -3.16 17.98 21.20
CA GLU A 114 -3.61 16.59 21.26
C GLU A 114 -2.58 15.66 20.62
N THR A 115 -2.57 14.39 21.05
CA THR A 115 -1.68 13.36 20.50
C THR A 115 -2.44 12.45 19.55
N PHE A 116 -1.90 12.27 18.35
CA PHE A 116 -2.45 11.42 17.30
C PHE A 116 -1.46 10.32 16.93
N TYR A 117 -1.97 9.11 16.70
CA TYR A 117 -1.19 7.96 16.28
C TYR A 117 -1.66 7.49 14.92
N PHE A 118 -0.75 7.40 13.95
CA PHE A 118 -1.04 6.99 12.59
C PHE A 118 -0.17 5.81 12.17
N ALA A 119 -0.76 4.78 11.58
CA ALA A 119 -0.01 3.72 10.93
C ALA A 119 -0.01 3.96 9.41
N MET A 120 1.17 4.15 8.81
CA MET A 120 1.29 4.31 7.35
C MET A 120 1.60 2.98 6.66
N GLY A 121 2.55 2.20 7.20
CA GLY A 121 2.90 0.88 6.70
C GLY A 121 2.24 -0.27 7.47
N GLY A 122 2.66 -1.50 7.16
CA GLY A 122 2.25 -2.69 7.91
C GLY A 122 0.77 -3.06 7.78
N CYS A 123 0.12 -2.70 6.66
CA CYS A 123 -1.31 -2.90 6.44
C CYS A 123 -1.78 -4.34 6.69
N HIS A 124 -1.13 -5.34 6.10
CA HIS A 124 -1.53 -6.75 6.27
C HIS A 124 -1.39 -7.23 7.71
N ARG A 125 -0.32 -6.84 8.42
CA ARG A 125 -0.13 -7.18 9.83
C ARG A 125 -1.15 -6.50 10.73
N TYR A 126 -1.46 -5.24 10.46
CA TYR A 126 -2.51 -4.51 11.17
C TYR A 126 -3.88 -5.18 10.95
N GLU A 127 -4.19 -5.55 9.71
CA GLU A 127 -5.45 -6.23 9.39
C GLU A 127 -5.52 -7.62 10.02
N ALA A 128 -4.44 -8.41 9.98
CA ALA A 128 -4.36 -9.71 10.66
C ALA A 128 -4.62 -9.55 12.17
N THR A 129 -3.95 -8.60 12.82
CA THR A 129 -4.14 -8.26 14.25
C THR A 129 -5.61 -7.92 14.54
N LYS A 130 -6.22 -7.10 13.68
CA LYS A 130 -7.63 -6.69 13.79
C LYS A 130 -8.59 -7.87 13.64
N ARG A 131 -8.38 -8.75 12.64
CA ARG A 131 -9.23 -9.93 12.40
C ARG A 131 -9.12 -10.98 13.50
N LEU A 132 -7.94 -11.08 14.12
CA LEU A 132 -7.73 -11.92 15.30
C LEU A 132 -8.31 -11.35 16.58
N GLY A 133 -8.79 -10.09 16.57
CA GLY A 133 -9.35 -9.45 17.76
C GLY A 133 -8.30 -9.11 18.83
N LEU A 134 -7.02 -8.98 18.44
CA LEU A 134 -5.96 -8.63 19.39
C LEU A 134 -6.09 -7.15 19.80
N GLU A 135 -5.99 -6.88 21.11
CA GLU A 135 -6.16 -5.53 21.65
C GLU A 135 -5.01 -4.57 21.28
N THR A 136 -3.80 -5.12 21.11
CA THR A 136 -2.58 -4.36 20.89
C THR A 136 -1.74 -4.93 19.76
N ILE A 137 -0.96 -4.06 19.10
CA ILE A 137 0.04 -4.44 18.09
C ILE A 137 1.43 -3.95 18.49
N ARG A 138 2.47 -4.75 18.20
CA ARG A 138 3.86 -4.33 18.41
C ARG A 138 4.23 -3.24 17.40
N ALA A 139 4.67 -2.10 17.90
CA ALA A 139 5.05 -0.98 17.06
C ALA A 139 6.25 -0.20 17.58
N LYS A 140 7.01 0.38 16.66
CA LYS A 140 7.97 1.45 16.93
C LYS A 140 7.25 2.79 16.76
N ILE A 141 7.30 3.63 17.79
CA ILE A 141 6.66 4.95 17.78
C ILE A 141 7.67 5.99 17.31
N ILE A 142 7.28 6.80 16.34
CA ILE A 142 8.15 7.77 15.68
C ILE A 142 7.49 9.13 15.79
N GLU A 143 8.12 10.06 16.52
CA GLU A 143 7.58 11.41 16.68
C GLU A 143 7.88 12.25 15.43
N VAL A 144 6.84 12.85 14.87
CA VAL A 144 6.92 13.63 13.62
C VAL A 144 6.15 14.94 13.82
N PRO A 145 6.69 16.08 13.35
CA PRO A 145 5.97 17.35 13.40
C PRO A 145 4.72 17.31 12.51
N ALA A 146 3.67 18.01 12.94
CA ALA A 146 2.39 18.09 12.23
C ALA A 146 2.52 18.55 10.76
N SER A 147 3.47 19.45 10.48
CA SER A 147 3.77 19.94 9.13
C SER A 147 4.15 18.83 8.15
N GLN A 148 4.85 17.79 8.61
CA GLN A 148 5.30 16.68 7.78
C GLN A 148 4.16 15.69 7.49
N MET A 149 3.17 15.57 8.38
CA MET A 149 1.97 14.76 8.14
C MET A 149 1.03 15.36 7.09
N ARG A 150 1.14 16.66 6.80
CA ARG A 150 0.30 17.34 5.80
C ARG A 150 0.42 16.74 4.40
N ILE A 151 1.58 16.18 4.05
CA ILE A 151 1.80 15.52 2.75
C ILE A 151 0.93 14.26 2.62
N TYR A 152 0.69 13.54 3.72
CA TYR A 152 -0.10 12.31 3.73
C TYR A 152 -1.59 12.55 3.95
N LEU A 153 -1.95 13.55 4.75
CA LEU A 153 -3.36 13.85 5.09
C LEU A 153 -4.02 14.86 4.15
N GLY A 154 -3.22 15.61 3.38
CA GLY A 154 -3.69 16.65 2.48
C GLY A 154 -4.51 17.74 3.19
N ALA A 155 -5.59 18.18 2.53
CA ALA A 155 -6.53 19.15 3.09
C ALA A 155 -7.29 18.61 4.32
N GLY A 156 -7.40 17.29 4.46
CA GLY A 156 -8.09 16.61 5.56
C GLY A 156 -7.29 16.53 6.86
N SER A 157 -6.08 17.10 6.91
CA SER A 157 -5.29 17.17 8.14
C SER A 157 -6.07 17.89 9.26
N PRO A 158 -6.21 17.30 10.47
CA PRO A 158 -6.94 17.91 11.58
C PRO A 158 -6.12 19.00 12.31
N PHE A 159 -4.83 19.10 11.99
CA PHE A 159 -3.86 20.10 12.45
C PHE A 159 -3.29 20.89 11.25
#